data_AF-A0A4S2RUA4-F1
#
_entry.id   AF-A0A4S2RUA4-F1
#
_cell.length_a   1.000
_cell.length_b   1.000
_cell.length_c   1.000
_cell.angle_alpha   90.00
_cell.angle_beta   90.00
_cell.angle_gamma   90.00
#
_symmetry.space_group_name_H-M   'P 1'
#
loop_
_entity.id
_entity.type
_entity.pdbx_description
1 polymer ?
#
loop_
_entity_poly.entity_id
_entity_poly.type
_entity_poly.pdbx_seq_one_letter_code
_entity_poly.pdbx_strand_id
1 'polypeptide(L)'
;MDAEKVSEDNPAGHSVSHLCRALGVPRSTYYAHLALRPVRAVRQRAEDALVSEIRVLHAGSRGAYGAPRIHAALRRAGRLVNEKKVERLMR
;
A
#
# COMPACT_ATOMS: atom_id res chain seq x y z
N MET A 1 -23.19 -16.40 21.60
CA MET A 1 -23.62 -15.33 20.70
C MET A 1 -22.38 -14.80 19.99
N ASP A 2 -21.91 -15.49 18.95
CA ASP A 2 -20.78 -15.00 18.13
C ASP A 2 -21.11 -15.29 16.66
N ALA A 3 -22.20 -14.68 16.20
CA ALA A 3 -22.57 -14.69 14.79
C ALA A 3 -21.75 -13.61 14.06
N GLU A 4 -20.46 -13.85 13.90
CA GLU A 4 -19.59 -12.97 13.11
C GLU A 4 -19.80 -13.33 11.63
N LYS A 5 -20.69 -12.57 10.99
CA LYS A 5 -21.07 -12.67 9.58
C LYS A 5 -19.86 -12.65 8.66
N VAL A 6 -20.07 -13.19 7.45
CA VAL A 6 -19.22 -12.98 6.28
C VAL A 6 -18.97 -11.47 6.13
N SER A 7 -17.73 -11.05 6.39
CA SER A 7 -17.23 -9.72 6.13
C SER A 7 -16.23 -9.80 4.98
N GLU A 8 -15.87 -8.68 4.34
CA GLU A 8 -14.84 -8.68 3.28
C GLU A 8 -13.51 -9.32 3.73
N ASP A 9 -13.20 -9.28 5.02
CA ASP A 9 -12.00 -9.89 5.63
C ASP A 9 -12.20 -11.34 6.08
N ASN A 10 -13.44 -11.86 6.08
CA ASN A 10 -13.79 -13.22 6.43
C ASN A 10 -14.80 -13.81 5.42
N PRO A 11 -14.38 -14.03 4.16
CA PRO A 11 -15.26 -14.54 3.12
C PRO A 11 -15.73 -15.98 3.40
N ALA A 12 -14.97 -16.74 4.19
CA ALA A 12 -15.27 -18.13 4.55
C ALA A 12 -16.30 -18.28 5.69
N GLY A 13 -16.73 -17.18 6.33
CA GLY A 13 -17.73 -17.20 7.40
C GLY A 13 -17.26 -17.92 8.67
N HIS A 14 -15.95 -18.10 8.86
CA HIS A 14 -15.41 -18.73 10.05
C HIS A 14 -15.40 -17.75 11.23
N SER A 15 -15.63 -18.24 12.45
CA SER A 15 -15.50 -17.40 13.64
C SER A 15 -14.06 -16.86 13.73
N VAL A 16 -13.91 -15.54 13.90
CA VAL A 16 -12.62 -14.88 14.10
C VAL A 16 -11.87 -15.49 15.30
N SER A 17 -12.60 -15.89 16.34
CA SER A 17 -12.03 -16.58 17.50
C SER A 17 -11.40 -17.93 17.13
N HIS A 18 -12.00 -18.67 16.21
CA HIS A 18 -11.47 -19.96 15.74
C HIS A 18 -10.20 -19.75 14.90
N LEU A 19 -10.24 -18.81 13.95
CA LEU A 19 -9.09 -18.46 13.11
C LEU A 19 -7.91 -17.96 13.95
N CYS A 20 -8.15 -17.06 14.91
CA CYS A 20 -7.12 -16.53 15.80
C CYS A 20 -6.48 -17.65 16.64
N ARG A 21 -7.27 -18.60 17.15
CA ARG A 21 -6.76 -19.76 17.90
C ARG A 21 -5.91 -20.68 17.01
N ALA A 22 -6.38 -20.99 15.81
CA ALA A 22 -5.65 -21.85 14.86
C ALA A 22 -4.30 -21.23 14.44
N LEU A 23 -4.26 -19.90 14.31
CA LEU A 23 -3.06 -19.14 13.95
C LEU A 23 -2.20 -18.75 15.17
N GLY A 24 -2.62 -19.08 16.40
CA GLY A 24 -1.88 -18.75 17.62
C GLY A 24 -1.79 -17.25 17.92
N VAL A 25 -2.69 -16.42 17.40
CA VAL A 25 -2.69 -14.96 17.58
C VAL A 25 -3.83 -14.50 18.49
N PRO A 26 -3.62 -13.47 19.33
CA PRO A 26 -4.71 -12.86 20.11
C PRO A 26 -5.76 -12.19 19.20
N ARG A 27 -7.03 -12.26 19.60
CA ARG A 27 -8.13 -11.56 18.88
C ARG A 27 -7.92 -10.04 18.79
N SER A 28 -7.31 -9.45 19.82
CA SER A 28 -6.97 -8.02 19.84
C SER A 28 -6.00 -7.65 18.72
N THR A 29 -5.07 -8.54 18.37
CA THR A 29 -4.14 -8.36 17.24
C THR A 29 -4.86 -8.35 15.91
N TYR A 30 -5.87 -9.21 15.72
CA TYR A 30 -6.69 -9.23 14.51
C TYR A 30 -7.44 -7.91 14.31
N TYR A 31 -8.17 -7.44 15.32
CA TYR A 31 -8.90 -6.18 15.20
C TYR A 31 -7.99 -4.96 15.13
N ALA A 32 -6.82 -4.98 15.81
CA ALA A 32 -5.81 -3.92 15.65
C ALA A 32 -5.28 -3.86 14.21
N HIS A 33 -5.03 -5.02 13.58
CA HIS A 33 -4.65 -5.09 12.17
C HIS A 33 -5.76 -4.54 11.26
N LEU A 34 -7.02 -4.94 11.52
CA LEU A 34 -8.18 -4.45 10.79
C LEU A 34 -8.32 -2.92 10.88
N ALA A 35 -8.17 -2.36 12.09
CA ALA A 35 -8.24 -0.93 12.33
C ALA A 35 -7.14 -0.13 11.59
N LEU A 36 -5.99 -0.75 11.28
CA LEU A 36 -4.91 -0.12 10.51
C LEU A 36 -5.12 -0.16 8.99
N ARG A 37 -6.06 -0.96 8.48
CA ARG A 37 -6.35 -1.07 7.04
C ARG A 37 -6.67 0.27 6.36
N PRO A 38 -7.54 1.16 6.88
CA PRO A 38 -7.82 2.43 6.22
C PRO A 38 -6.56 3.29 6.06
N VAL A 39 -5.71 3.33 7.08
CA VAL A 39 -4.44 4.07 7.03
C VAL A 39 -3.50 3.47 5.97
N ARG A 40 -3.41 2.14 5.89
CA ARG A 40 -2.65 1.46 4.83
C ARG A 40 -3.21 1.75 3.43
N ALA A 41 -4.53 1.75 3.27
CA ALA A 41 -5.17 2.06 2.00
C ALA A 41 -4.89 3.49 1.54
N VAL A 42 -4.91 4.48 2.44
CA VAL A 42 -4.54 5.86 2.11
C VAL A 42 -3.09 5.95 1.66
N ARG A 43 -2.17 5.29 2.39
CA ARG A 43 -0.75 5.25 2.01
C ARG A 43 -0.54 4.57 0.65
N GLN A 44 -1.26 3.49 0.37
CA GLN A 44 -1.19 2.78 -0.90
C GLN A 44 -1.66 3.69 -2.05
N ARG A 45 -2.81 4.34 -1.92
CA ARG A 45 -3.33 5.28 -2.94
C ARG A 45 -2.35 6.41 -3.24
N ALA A 46 -1.70 6.97 -2.21
CA ALA A 46 -0.69 8.00 -2.40
C ALA A 46 0.57 7.47 -3.12
N GLU A 47 0.96 6.22 -2.85
CA GLU A 47 2.03 5.55 -3.58
C GLU A 47 1.64 5.25 -5.04
N ASP A 48 0.42 4.77 -5.28
CA ASP A 48 -0.10 4.50 -6.63
C ASP A 48 -0.16 5.78 -7.48
N ALA A 49 -0.58 6.90 -6.89
CA ALA A 49 -0.56 8.21 -7.54
C ALA A 49 0.87 8.64 -7.92
N LEU A 50 1.85 8.40 -7.04
CA LEU A 50 3.25 8.68 -7.32
C LEU A 50 3.81 7.77 -8.43
N VAL A 51 3.46 6.49 -8.42
CA VAL A 51 3.85 5.54 -9.48
C VAL A 51 3.29 5.98 -10.83
N SER A 52 2.04 6.44 -10.87
CA SER A 52 1.43 7.00 -12.09
C SER A 52 2.23 8.18 -12.63
N GLU A 53 2.58 9.14 -11.76
CA GLU A 53 3.37 10.31 -12.13
C GLU A 53 4.78 9.93 -12.65
N ILE A 54 5.44 8.98 -11.98
CA ILE A 54 6.73 8.41 -12.41
C ILE A 54 6.61 7.79 -13.81
N ARG A 55 5.56 7.00 -14.06
CA ARG A 55 5.35 6.36 -15.37
C ARG A 55 5.14 7.37 -16.48
N VAL A 56 4.38 8.44 -16.23
CA VAL A 56 4.19 9.52 -17.22
C VAL A 56 5.52 10.19 -17.56
N LEU A 57 6.32 10.55 -16.55
CA LEU A 57 7.63 11.17 -16.76
C LEU A 57 8.61 10.23 -17.49
N HIS A 58 8.62 8.95 -17.13
CA HIS A 58 9.47 7.95 -17.76
C HIS A 58 9.07 7.73 -19.23
N ALA A 59 7.78 7.58 -19.51
CA ALA A 59 7.25 7.45 -20.88
C ALA A 59 7.52 8.71 -21.73
N GLY A 60 7.34 9.91 -21.16
CA GLY A 60 7.68 11.17 -21.83
C GLY A 60 9.16 11.29 -22.20
N SER A 61 10.04 10.63 -21.43
CA SER A 61 11.47 10.51 -21.73
C SER A 61 11.84 9.34 -22.66
N ARG A 62 10.84 8.61 -23.20
CA ARG A 62 11.04 7.36 -23.97
C ARG A 62 11.84 6.29 -23.21
N GLY A 63 11.70 6.26 -21.89
CA GLY A 63 12.42 5.34 -21.02
C GLY A 63 13.88 5.71 -20.75
N ALA A 64 14.38 6.82 -21.29
CA ALA A 64 15.78 7.22 -21.10
C ALA A 64 16.07 7.71 -19.66
N TYR A 65 15.06 8.16 -18.92
CA TYR A 65 15.25 8.70 -17.58
C TYR A 65 15.22 7.58 -16.54
N GLY A 66 16.36 7.33 -15.91
CA GLY A 66 16.45 6.54 -14.68
C GLY A 66 16.02 7.32 -13.43
N ALA A 67 16.07 6.65 -12.28
CA ALA A 67 15.62 7.18 -10.99
C ALA A 67 16.17 8.58 -10.62
N PRO A 68 17.45 8.94 -10.86
CA PRO A 68 17.96 10.27 -10.52
C PRO A 68 17.28 11.39 -11.33
N ARG A 69 17.04 11.15 -12.62
CA ARG A 69 16.42 12.15 -13.53
C ARG A 69 14.93 12.28 -13.26
N ILE A 70 14.25 11.18 -12.95
CA ILE A 70 12.85 11.20 -12.54
C ILE A 70 12.70 11.92 -11.19
N HIS A 71 13.55 11.63 -10.21
CA HIS A 71 13.55 12.34 -8.93
C HIS A 71 13.75 13.85 -9.10
N ALA A 72 14.69 14.27 -9.96
CA ALA A 72 14.88 15.68 -10.28
C ALA A 72 13.65 16.31 -10.95
N ALA A 73 12.98 15.59 -11.85
CA ALA A 73 11.74 16.05 -12.49
C ALA A 73 10.59 16.19 -11.47
N LEU A 74 10.42 15.21 -10.58
CA LEU A 74 9.44 15.25 -9.49
C LEU A 74 9.69 16.43 -8.55
N ARG A 75 10.95 16.69 -8.17
CA ARG A 75 11.29 17.87 -7.35
C ARG A 75 10.97 19.18 -8.04
N ARG A 76 11.22 19.29 -9.35
CA ARG A 76 10.82 20.48 -10.14
C ARG A 76 9.31 20.66 -10.22
N ALA A 77 8.56 19.56 -10.20
CA ALA A 77 7.10 19.57 -10.10
C ALA A 77 6.58 19.80 -8.66
N GLY A 78 7.46 20.10 -7.69
CA GLY A 78 7.08 20.39 -6.30
C GLY A 78 6.86 19.14 -5.43
N ARG A 79 7.20 17.94 -5.92
CA ARG A 79 7.10 16.69 -5.15
C ARG A 79 8.37 16.45 -4.34
N LEU A 80 8.23 16.40 -3.02
CA LEU A 80 9.29 16.01 -2.09
C LEU A 80 9.24 14.50 -1.84
N VAL A 81 9.97 13.74 -2.65
CA VAL A 81 10.04 12.28 -2.55
C VAL A 81 11.51 11.86 -2.49
N ASN A 82 11.87 10.96 -1.59
CA ASN A 82 13.23 10.42 -1.51
C ASN A 82 13.61 9.68 -2.82
N GLU A 83 14.81 9.93 -3.34
CA GLU A 83 15.34 9.23 -4.52
C GLU A 83 15.30 7.70 -4.37
N LYS A 84 15.61 7.15 -3.18
CA LYS A 84 15.50 5.71 -2.90
C LYS A 84 14.07 5.17 -3.02
N LYS A 85 13.07 6.01 -2.73
CA LYS A 85 11.68 5.65 -2.96
C LYS A 85 11.37 5.62 -4.46
N VAL A 86 11.88 6.58 -5.24
CA VAL A 86 11.73 6.57 -6.70
C VAL A 86 12.39 5.33 -7.31
N GLU A 87 13.62 5.01 -6.90
CA GLU A 87 14.35 3.82 -7.33
C GLU A 87 13.55 2.54 -7.06
N ARG A 88 13.00 2.40 -5.83
CA ARG A 88 12.14 1.26 -5.48
C ARG A 88 10.88 1.18 -6.34
N LEU A 89 10.23 2.30 -6.64
CA LEU A 89 8.97 2.35 -7.38
C LEU A 89 9.14 2.19 -8.89
N MET A 90 10.34 2.42 -9.40
CA MET A 90 10.69 2.16 -10.81
C MET A 90 11.12 0.72 -11.08
N ARG A 91 11.39 -0.06 -10.02
CA ARG A 91 11.71 -1.48 -10.11
C ARG A 91 10.44 -2.32 -10.25
#